data_AF-A0A0E9WPB4-F1
#
_entry.id   AF-A0A0E9WPB4-F1
#
_cell.length_a   1.000
_cell.length_b   1.000
_cell.length_c   1.000
_cell.angle_alpha   90.00
_cell.angle_beta   90.00
_cell.angle_gamma   90.00
#
_symmetry.space_group_name_H-M   'P 1'
#
loop_
_entity.id
_entity.type
_entity.pdbx_description
1 polymer ?
#
loop_
_entity_poly.entity_id
_entity_poly.type
_entity_poly.pdbx_seq_one_letter_code
_entity_poly.pdbx_strand_id
1 'polypeptide(L)' 'MSLESSEGMFEDMGSQALAGGTYNSPEAVAQNIDSVTSDAVINAAKKFVAGKKTMVSRGQMKTTPFIDEL' A
#
# COMPACT_ATOMS: atom_id res chain seq x y z
N MET A 1 5.41 -10.77 11.44
CA MET A 1 6.33 -10.78 12.59
C MET A 1 7.05 -9.46 12.85
N SER A 2 6.85 -8.41 12.02
CA SER A 2 7.56 -7.12 12.21
C SER A 2 7.23 -6.39 13.52
N LEU A 3 6.06 -6.63 14.13
CA LEU A 3 5.67 -6.00 15.40
C LEU A 3 6.04 -6.82 16.65
N GLU A 4 6.62 -8.01 16.48
CA GLU A 4 6.94 -8.91 17.60
C GLU A 4 8.26 -8.53 18.30
N SER A 5 9.09 -7.75 17.64
CA SER A 5 10.31 -7.17 18.21
C SER A 5 10.06 -5.73 18.65
N SER A 6 10.70 -5.32 19.76
CA SER A 6 10.63 -3.94 20.25
C SER A 6 11.10 -2.92 19.19
N GLU A 7 12.17 -3.24 18.46
CA GLU A 7 12.69 -2.38 17.38
C GLU A 7 11.66 -2.14 16.28
N GLY A 8 10.98 -3.19 15.82
CA GLY A 8 9.94 -3.06 14.80
C GLY A 8 8.66 -2.39 15.32
N MET A 9 8.33 -2.54 16.60
CA MET A 9 7.24 -1.80 17.24
C MET A 9 7.55 -0.28 17.30
N PHE A 10 8.78 0.10 17.65
CA PHE A 10 9.18 1.51 17.70
C PHE A 10 9.26 2.14 16.31
N GLU A 11 9.75 1.40 15.32
CA GLU A 11 9.77 1.88 13.93
C GLU A 11 8.36 2.09 13.37
N ASP A 12 7.42 1.19 13.66
CA ASP A 12 6.01 1.35 13.29
C ASP A 12 5.38 2.59 13.94
N MET A 13 5.53 2.76 15.26
CA MET A 13 5.04 3.95 15.96
C MET A 13 5.63 5.24 15.37
N GLY A 14 6.94 5.28 15.13
CA GLY A 14 7.61 6.44 14.57
C GLY A 14 7.13 6.76 13.15
N SER A 15 6.99 5.73 12.30
CA SER A 15 6.52 5.87 10.92
C SER A 15 5.06 6.35 10.86
N GLN A 16 4.18 5.79 11.69
CA GLN A 16 2.79 6.22 11.79
C GLN A 16 2.67 7.66 12.29
N ALA A 17 3.42 8.02 13.35
CA ALA A 17 3.44 9.38 13.86
C ALA A 17 3.99 10.38 12.83
N LEU A 18 4.99 10.00 12.04
CA LEU A 18 5.55 10.85 10.98
C LEU A 18 4.58 11.04 9.81
N ALA A 19 3.94 9.97 9.35
CA ALA A 19 3.05 10.01 8.19
C ALA A 19 1.66 10.58 8.51
N GLY A 20 1.12 10.25 9.69
CA GLY A 20 -0.27 10.54 10.08
C GLY A 20 -0.41 11.41 11.32
N GLY A 21 0.68 11.82 11.98
CA GLY A 21 0.65 12.65 13.19
C GLY A 21 0.17 11.92 14.45
N THR A 22 -0.16 10.63 14.35
CA THR A 22 -0.70 9.83 15.47
C THR A 22 -0.33 8.37 15.30
N TYR A 23 -0.36 7.63 16.40
CA TYR A 23 -0.23 6.17 16.43
C TYR A 23 -1.62 5.53 16.56
N ASN A 24 -1.90 4.51 15.75
CA ASN A 24 -3.11 3.73 15.83
C ASN A 24 -2.80 2.38 16.49
N SER A 25 -3.62 2.00 17.48
CA SER A 25 -3.46 0.71 18.14
C SER A 25 -3.70 -0.46 17.15
N PRO A 26 -3.11 -1.64 17.38
CA PRO A 26 -3.30 -2.80 16.51
C PRO A 26 -4.79 -3.19 16.40
N GLU A 27 -5.56 -3.03 17.47
CA GLU A 27 -7.00 -3.32 17.48
C GLU A 27 -7.78 -2.33 16.60
N ALA A 28 -7.47 -1.04 16.65
CA ALA A 28 -8.10 -0.05 15.78
C ALA A 28 -7.75 -0.29 14.30
N VAL A 29 -6.52 -0.71 14.02
CA VAL A 29 -6.10 -1.10 12.66
C VAL A 29 -6.85 -2.36 12.19
N ALA A 30 -7.01 -3.37 13.05
CA ALA A 30 -7.76 -4.58 12.74
C ALA A 30 -9.24 -4.28 12.42
N GLN A 31 -9.91 -3.46 13.25
CA GLN A 31 -11.29 -3.05 13.00
C GLN A 31 -11.44 -2.29 11.68
N ASN A 32 -10.47 -1.44 11.33
CA ASN A 32 -10.47 -0.75 10.03
C ASN A 32 -10.35 -1.75 8.87
N ILE A 33 -9.53 -2.78 9.00
CA ILE A 33 -9.40 -3.84 7.99
C ILE A 33 -10.72 -4.62 7.86
N ASP A 34 -11.33 -5.01 8.98
CA ASP A 34 -12.60 -5.74 8.99
C ASP A 34 -13.76 -4.93 8.40
N SER A 35 -13.68 -3.59 8.48
CA SER A 35 -14.69 -2.69 7.91
C SER A 35 -14.63 -2.56 6.38
N VAL A 36 -13.60 -3.10 5.72
CA VAL A 36 -13.42 -2.99 4.27
C VAL A 36 -14.49 -3.80 3.54
N THR A 37 -15.35 -3.10 2.79
CA THR A 37 -16.42 -3.72 1.98
C THR A 37 -15.97 -4.00 0.55
N SER A 38 -16.67 -4.90 -0.14
CA SER A 38 -16.40 -5.18 -1.57
C SER A 38 -16.52 -3.93 -2.45
N ASP A 39 -17.44 -3.02 -2.12
CA ASP A 39 -17.60 -1.76 -2.86
C ASP A 39 -16.39 -0.82 -2.67
N ALA A 40 -15.88 -0.73 -1.44
CA ALA A 40 -14.66 0.01 -1.14
C ALA A 40 -13.46 -0.52 -1.93
N VAL A 41 -13.34 -1.86 -2.05
CA VAL A 41 -12.30 -2.51 -2.86
C VAL A 41 -12.46 -2.15 -4.35
N ILE A 42 -13.68 -2.25 -4.89
CA ILE A 42 -13.95 -1.90 -6.30
C ILE A 42 -13.62 -0.43 -6.57
N ASN A 43 -14.01 0.49 -5.67
CA ASN A 43 -13.73 1.90 -5.82
C ASN A 43 -12.23 2.21 -5.73
N ALA A 44 -11.52 1.61 -4.78
CA ALA A 44 -10.07 1.73 -4.66
C ALA A 44 -9.36 1.19 -5.92
N ALA A 45 -9.79 0.03 -6.44
CA ALA A 45 -9.24 -0.54 -7.67
C ALA A 45 -9.47 0.38 -8.87
N LYS A 46 -10.68 0.91 -9.05
CA LYS A 46 -11.00 1.88 -10.12
C LYS A 46 -10.12 3.12 -10.04
N LYS A 47 -9.94 3.69 -8.84
CA LYS A 47 -9.06 4.86 -8.65
C LYS A 47 -7.60 4.54 -8.94
N PHE A 48 -7.14 3.36 -8.53
CA PHE A 48 -5.77 2.91 -8.74
C PHE A 48 -5.45 2.74 -10.23
N VAL A 49 -6.31 2.04 -10.98
CA VAL A 49 -6.08 1.78 -12.42
C VAL A 49 -6.30 3.00 -13.31
N ALA A 50 -7.09 3.97 -12.86
CA ALA A 50 -7.29 5.25 -13.57
C ALA A 50 -6.06 6.18 -13.47
N GLY A 51 -5.12 5.91 -12.56
CA GLY A 51 -3.90 6.69 -12.42
C GLY A 51 -2.94 6.51 -13.60
N LYS A 52 -1.95 7.40 -13.70
CA LYS A 52 -0.89 7.30 -14.71
C LYS A 52 -0.07 6.04 -14.47
N LYS A 53 -0.09 5.11 -15.43
CA LYS A 53 0.71 3.88 -15.39
C LYS A 53 2.19 4.23 -15.40
N THR A 54 2.97 3.52 -14.60
CA THR A 54 4.43 3.67 -14.52
C THR A 54 5.07 2.31 -14.78
N MET A 55 5.97 2.25 -15.76
CA MET A 55 6.75 1.05 -16.08
C MET A 55 8.23 1.41 -16.05
N VAL A 56 9.02 0.57 -15.39
CA VAL A 56 10.48 0.60 -15.45
C VAL A 56 10.94 -0.77 -15.91
N SER A 57 11.75 -0.81 -16.97
CA SER A 57 12.37 -2.03 -17.47
C SER A 57 13.88 -1.82 -17.58
N ARG A 58 14.66 -2.91 -17.48
CA ARG A 58 16.12 -2.87 -17.60
C ARG A 58 16.62 -4.10 -18.34
N GLY A 59 17.61 -3.93 -19.23
CA GLY A 59 18.18 -5.00 -20.04
C GLY A 59 17.72 -4.97 -21.51
N GLN A 60 17.62 -6.14 -22.15
CA GLN A 60 17.25 -6.23 -23.56
C GLN A 60 15.72 -6.21 -23.74
N MET A 61 15.16 -5.09 -24.18
CA MET A 61 13.72 -4.82 -24.23
C MET A 61 13.02 -5.24 -25.53
N LYS A 62 13.60 -6.16 -26.32
CA LYS A 62 13.05 -6.53 -27.64
C LYS A 62 11.63 -7.10 -27.60
N THR A 63 11.21 -7.62 -26.44
CA THR A 63 9.89 -8.24 -26.24
C THR A 63 9.07 -7.52 -25.16
N THR A 64 9.52 -6.36 -24.66
CA THR A 64 8.79 -5.60 -23.66
C THR A 64 7.73 -4.74 -24.38
N PRO A 65 6.43 -4.90 -24.08
CA PRO A 65 5.38 -4.12 -24.72
C PRO A 65 5.44 -2.65 -24.30
N PHE A 66 4.83 -1.78 -25.09
CA PHE A 66 4.69 -0.37 -24.71
C PHE A 66 3.71 -0.23 -23.55
N ILE A 67 3.89 0.83 -22.75
CA ILE A 67 3.03 1.09 -21.59
C ILE A 67 1.57 1.36 -21.96
N ASP A 68 1.31 1.81 -23.19
CA ASP A 68 -0.04 1.99 -23.74
C ASP A 68 -0.72 0.65 -24.09
N GLU A 69 0.04 -0.42 -24.24
CA GLU A 69 -0.47 -1.77 -24.51
C GLU A 69 -0.84 -2.53 -23.23
N LEU A 70 -0.67 -1.90 -22.06
CA LEU A 70 -0.97 -2.40 -20.71
C LEU A 70 -2.05 -1.56 -20.06
#